data_AF-A0A821N0S4-F1
#
_entry.id   AF-A0A821N0S4-F1
#
_cell.length_a   1.000
_cell.length_b   1.000
_cell.length_c   1.000
_cell.angle_alpha   90.00
_cell.angle_beta   90.00
_cell.angle_gamma   90.00
#
_symmetry.space_group_name_H-M   'P 1'
#
loop_
_entity.id
_entity.type
_entity.pdbx_description
1 polymer ?
#
loop_
_entity_poly.entity_id
_entity_poly.type
_entity_poly.pdbx_seq_one_letter_code
_entity_poly.pdbx_strand_id
1 'polypeptide(L)'
;MPTIDFTLFAPTIAEASLIGSFSEWKGIPMNLEHGTFHCSIEISDGDHEYKFRIRRHNEDNWIDVTDPYVTKYDPTKNTGIITIKNGKKIIDEYSWKHDDIKLPDNKDLIIYEMYVADFAVNGQFSGVIEKLDYLSDLGCNAIELLPIQESMGMDHDWGYLPRHFLAFKTTYGSSADFKQLVDECHRRKIRVIIDAVFNHTATDCPLAMIDRNYWYYKERHNPDDPCYWGPEFNFEYHDEQQNLKPAWKFATDVVRYWISEYHLDGIRFDAAKEMDNYDILRELDNVARSVRGSQPFLTAAEYVPETPAIIKANGGPVDVCWSSTFHGVVANNLVDENKFELDLIKYIISAPDYINYLSCHDNERLLFLLDKNGNLFDDKTFICMRLAIIILFTSVGIPFIFQGEEIGDAREWGNEDQNKKIFPMQWDLLKNDRNRSLFNTWKQLIELRKKRGELREKVVNFIHEHLNNGVLVYTRSQELIVITYFFTEEKSDYEINNIPQNGKWIDWLSKNEYQVDDNTLKTNLGPYDAKVLILQK
;
A
#
# COMPACT_ATOMS: atom_id res chain seq x y z
N MET A 1 -16.76 -41.68 5.67
CA MET A 1 -15.87 -40.51 5.78
C MET A 1 -16.76 -39.27 5.84
N PRO A 2 -16.28 -38.10 6.30
CA PRO A 2 -17.10 -36.89 6.26
C PRO A 2 -17.43 -36.50 4.82
N THR A 3 -18.64 -36.01 4.60
CA THR A 3 -19.10 -35.49 3.31
C THR A 3 -18.73 -34.02 3.19
N ILE A 4 -18.02 -33.66 2.13
CA ILE A 4 -17.55 -32.30 1.86
C ILE A 4 -18.14 -31.80 0.55
N ASP A 5 -18.76 -30.62 0.60
CA ASP A 5 -19.39 -29.98 -0.55
C ASP A 5 -18.38 -29.16 -1.35
N PHE A 6 -18.40 -29.27 -2.68
CA PHE A 6 -17.65 -28.43 -3.60
C PHE A 6 -18.60 -27.66 -4.50
N THR A 7 -18.27 -26.40 -4.74
CA THR A 7 -19.11 -25.48 -5.51
C THR A 7 -18.29 -24.73 -6.53
N LEU A 8 -18.85 -24.50 -7.72
CA LEU A 8 -18.25 -23.67 -8.76
C LEU A 8 -19.33 -22.78 -9.38
N PHE A 9 -19.26 -21.46 -9.14
CA PHE A 9 -20.15 -20.50 -9.80
C PHE A 9 -19.69 -20.29 -11.24
N ALA A 10 -20.44 -20.84 -12.19
CA ALA A 10 -20.12 -20.83 -13.61
C ALA A 10 -21.40 -20.96 -14.46
N PRO A 11 -22.29 -19.95 -14.41
CA PRO A 11 -23.64 -20.06 -14.99
C PRO A 11 -23.66 -20.23 -16.50
N THR A 12 -22.56 -19.91 -17.18
CA THR A 12 -22.43 -19.96 -18.65
C THR A 12 -21.80 -21.25 -19.16
N ILE A 13 -21.49 -22.21 -18.28
CA ILE A 13 -20.84 -23.47 -18.63
C ILE A 13 -21.87 -24.59 -18.77
N ALA A 14 -21.65 -25.51 -19.71
CA ALA A 14 -22.57 -26.61 -19.97
C ALA A 14 -22.48 -27.72 -18.92
N GLU A 15 -21.26 -28.15 -18.60
CA GLU A 15 -21.00 -29.23 -17.67
C GLU A 15 -19.74 -28.98 -16.84
N ALA A 16 -19.73 -29.47 -15.61
CA ALA A 16 -18.56 -29.46 -14.74
C ALA A 16 -18.42 -30.80 -14.00
N SER A 17 -17.18 -31.15 -13.69
CA SER A 17 -16.82 -32.29 -12.85
C SER A 17 -15.72 -31.88 -11.87
N LEU A 18 -15.81 -32.37 -10.63
CA LEU A 18 -14.72 -32.29 -9.67
C LEU A 18 -13.69 -33.38 -9.98
N ILE A 19 -12.41 -33.02 -10.01
CA ILE A 19 -11.29 -33.96 -10.12
C ILE A 19 -10.29 -33.70 -9.00
N GLY A 20 -9.63 -34.74 -8.51
CA GLY A 20 -8.59 -34.57 -7.51
C GLY A 20 -7.87 -35.85 -7.15
N SER A 21 -6.94 -35.73 -6.21
CA SER A 21 -6.18 -36.85 -5.64
C SER A 21 -7.09 -37.96 -5.09
N PHE A 22 -8.20 -37.60 -4.44
CA PHE A 22 -9.22 -38.52 -3.91
C PHE A 22 -10.00 -39.31 -4.97
N SER A 23 -9.95 -38.90 -6.24
CA SER A 23 -10.65 -39.58 -7.35
C SER A 23 -9.67 -40.18 -8.38
N GLU A 24 -8.37 -40.22 -8.07
CA GLU A 24 -7.32 -40.54 -9.05
C GLU A 24 -7.47 -39.68 -10.32
N TRP A 25 -7.86 -38.41 -10.16
CA TRP A 25 -8.14 -37.45 -11.24
C TRP A 25 -9.27 -37.86 -12.21
N LYS A 26 -10.12 -38.82 -11.82
CA LYS A 26 -11.36 -39.15 -12.54
C LYS A 26 -12.47 -38.15 -12.20
N GLY A 27 -13.25 -37.77 -13.20
CA GLY A 27 -14.32 -36.78 -13.06
C GLY A 27 -15.48 -37.28 -12.21
N ILE A 28 -15.84 -36.51 -11.20
CA ILE A 28 -17.07 -36.65 -10.42
C ILE A 28 -18.05 -35.60 -10.93
N PRO A 29 -19.15 -35.98 -11.61
CA PRO A 29 -20.09 -35.01 -12.18
C PRO A 29 -20.68 -34.07 -11.13
N MET A 30 -20.84 -32.80 -11.50
CA MET A 30 -21.47 -31.78 -10.67
C MET A 30 -22.84 -31.42 -11.23
N ASN A 31 -23.79 -31.13 -10.35
CA ASN A 31 -25.14 -30.71 -10.72
C ASN A 31 -25.23 -29.18 -10.74
N LEU A 32 -25.80 -28.61 -11.80
CA LEU A 32 -26.01 -27.18 -11.94
C LEU A 32 -27.34 -26.77 -11.28
N GLU A 33 -27.28 -25.89 -10.29
CA GLU A 33 -28.43 -25.26 -9.65
C GLU A 33 -28.17 -23.77 -9.50
N HIS A 34 -29.08 -22.92 -10.01
CA HIS A 34 -28.99 -21.45 -9.92
C HIS A 34 -27.59 -20.91 -10.27
N GLY A 35 -27.08 -21.31 -11.44
CA GLY A 35 -25.78 -20.85 -11.95
C GLY A 35 -24.54 -21.43 -11.25
N THR A 36 -24.72 -22.27 -10.24
CA THR A 36 -23.63 -22.86 -9.46
C THR A 36 -23.63 -24.38 -9.63
N PHE A 37 -22.47 -24.95 -9.96
CA PHE A 37 -22.25 -26.39 -9.96
C PHE A 37 -21.95 -26.88 -8.56
N HIS A 38 -22.60 -27.96 -8.14
CA HIS A 38 -22.44 -28.56 -6.81
C HIS A 38 -22.13 -30.05 -6.90
N CYS A 39 -21.25 -30.54 -6.03
CA CYS A 39 -21.15 -31.96 -5.71
C CYS A 39 -20.69 -32.15 -4.26
N SER A 40 -21.00 -33.32 -3.70
CA SER A 40 -20.59 -33.68 -2.35
C SER A 40 -19.85 -35.01 -2.41
N ILE A 41 -18.68 -35.08 -1.79
CA ILE A 41 -17.86 -36.29 -1.79
C ILE A 41 -17.49 -36.70 -0.38
N GLU A 42 -17.36 -37.99 -0.17
CA GLU A 42 -16.75 -38.54 1.04
C GLU A 42 -15.24 -38.49 0.91
N ILE A 43 -14.57 -37.76 1.80
CA ILE A 43 -13.13 -37.54 1.75
C ILE A 43 -12.54 -37.65 3.16
N SER A 44 -11.35 -38.24 3.29
CA SER A 44 -10.68 -38.36 4.59
C SER A 44 -10.08 -37.04 5.03
N ASP A 45 -9.79 -36.92 6.33
CA ASP A 45 -8.94 -35.84 6.82
C ASP A 45 -7.57 -35.84 6.11
N GLY A 46 -6.99 -34.66 5.93
CA GLY A 46 -5.73 -34.43 5.22
C GLY A 46 -5.81 -33.35 4.14
N ASP A 47 -4.68 -33.12 3.48
CA ASP A 47 -4.56 -32.20 2.35
C ASP A 47 -4.85 -32.96 1.05
N HIS A 48 -5.73 -32.42 0.22
CA HIS A 48 -6.12 -33.03 -1.04
C HIS A 48 -6.00 -32.04 -2.19
N GLU A 49 -5.29 -32.44 -3.24
CA GLU A 49 -5.22 -31.69 -4.49
C GLU A 49 -6.51 -31.84 -5.29
N TYR A 50 -7.01 -30.74 -5.86
CA TYR A 50 -8.23 -30.71 -6.67
C TYR A 50 -8.21 -29.64 -7.77
N LYS A 51 -9.09 -29.83 -8.76
CA LYS A 51 -9.44 -28.90 -9.85
C LYS A 51 -10.90 -29.12 -10.24
N PHE A 52 -11.42 -28.21 -11.07
CA PHE A 52 -12.65 -28.43 -11.81
C PHE A 52 -12.33 -28.73 -13.28
N ARG A 53 -12.99 -29.74 -13.82
CA ARG A 53 -12.97 -30.05 -15.25
C ARG A 53 -14.28 -29.56 -15.85
N ILE A 54 -14.21 -28.62 -16.78
CA ILE A 54 -15.40 -27.94 -17.33
C ILE A 54 -15.51 -28.11 -18.84
N ARG A 55 -16.73 -28.03 -19.35
CA ARG A 55 -17.04 -28.02 -20.78
C ARG A 55 -17.98 -26.86 -21.10
N ARG A 56 -17.55 -25.96 -21.98
CA ARG A 56 -18.35 -24.81 -22.43
C ARG A 56 -19.47 -25.26 -23.36
N HIS A 57 -20.50 -24.42 -23.51
CA HIS A 57 -21.52 -24.63 -24.53
C HIS A 57 -20.88 -24.61 -25.94
N ASN A 58 -21.32 -25.53 -26.81
CA ASN A 58 -20.85 -25.64 -28.20
C ASN A 58 -19.36 -25.97 -28.37
N GLU A 59 -18.68 -26.39 -27.30
CA GLU A 59 -17.33 -26.95 -27.35
C GLU A 59 -17.36 -28.42 -26.90
N ASP A 60 -16.64 -29.28 -27.62
CA ASP A 60 -16.48 -30.70 -27.25
C ASP A 60 -15.30 -30.92 -26.30
N ASN A 61 -14.39 -29.94 -26.22
CA ASN A 61 -13.18 -30.03 -25.41
C ASN A 61 -13.48 -29.74 -23.94
N TRP A 62 -12.96 -30.60 -23.07
CA TRP A 62 -12.90 -30.35 -21.64
C TRP A 62 -11.60 -29.63 -21.29
N ILE A 63 -11.69 -28.68 -20.37
CA ILE A 63 -10.52 -27.98 -19.82
C ILE A 63 -10.50 -28.12 -18.30
N ASP A 64 -9.30 -28.26 -17.76
CA ASP A 64 -9.08 -28.30 -16.31
C ASP A 64 -8.72 -26.90 -15.83
N VAL A 65 -9.50 -26.38 -14.89
CA VAL A 65 -9.33 -25.06 -14.27
C VAL A 65 -9.16 -25.22 -12.78
N THR A 66 -8.33 -24.38 -12.18
CA THR A 66 -8.27 -24.26 -10.72
C THR A 66 -9.50 -23.53 -10.20
N ASP A 67 -9.76 -23.69 -8.91
CA ASP A 67 -10.88 -23.02 -8.26
C ASP A 67 -10.65 -21.49 -8.22
N PRO A 68 -11.57 -20.65 -8.74
CA PRO A 68 -11.46 -19.21 -8.59
C PRO A 68 -11.39 -18.74 -7.12
N TYR A 69 -11.92 -19.54 -6.18
CA TYR A 69 -11.92 -19.30 -4.74
C TYR A 69 -10.86 -20.13 -4.00
N VAL A 70 -9.84 -20.63 -4.70
CA VAL A 70 -8.75 -21.38 -4.08
C VAL A 70 -8.06 -20.55 -2.98
N THR A 71 -7.93 -21.11 -1.78
CA THR A 71 -7.24 -20.47 -0.64
C THR A 71 -5.82 -20.99 -0.41
N LYS A 72 -5.50 -22.18 -0.95
CA LYS A 72 -4.17 -22.79 -0.95
C LYS A 72 -3.89 -23.39 -2.32
N TYR A 73 -2.79 -22.98 -2.94
CA TYR A 73 -2.44 -23.32 -4.32
C TYR A 73 -1.06 -23.99 -4.39
N ASP A 74 -0.90 -24.94 -5.30
CA ASP A 74 0.40 -25.53 -5.67
C ASP A 74 0.74 -25.13 -7.12
N PRO A 75 1.71 -24.22 -7.35
CA PRO A 75 2.11 -23.80 -8.68
C PRO A 75 2.80 -24.90 -9.48
N THR A 76 3.40 -25.90 -8.83
CA THR A 76 4.16 -26.96 -9.52
C THR A 76 3.24 -27.93 -10.26
N LYS A 77 2.04 -28.15 -9.72
CA LYS A 77 0.99 -28.99 -10.31
C LYS A 77 -0.17 -28.18 -10.89
N ASN A 78 -0.13 -26.86 -10.65
CA ASN A 78 -1.21 -25.93 -10.94
C ASN A 78 -2.52 -26.38 -10.28
N THR A 79 -2.54 -26.80 -9.01
CA THR A 79 -3.72 -27.39 -8.34
C THR A 79 -4.14 -26.59 -7.12
N GLY A 80 -5.43 -26.56 -6.82
CA GLY A 80 -5.91 -26.13 -5.51
C GLY A 80 -5.67 -27.24 -4.48
N ILE A 81 -5.45 -26.85 -3.23
CA ILE A 81 -5.34 -27.75 -2.09
C ILE A 81 -6.48 -27.43 -1.13
N ILE A 82 -7.20 -28.46 -0.72
CA ILE A 82 -8.20 -28.37 0.33
C ILE A 82 -7.74 -29.18 1.55
N THR A 83 -7.81 -28.56 2.73
CA THR A 83 -7.46 -29.21 4.00
C THR A 83 -8.73 -29.63 4.73
N ILE A 84 -8.86 -30.92 5.01
CA ILE A 84 -9.99 -31.48 5.77
C ILE A 84 -9.50 -31.90 7.15
N LYS A 85 -10.17 -31.42 8.19
CA LYS A 85 -9.90 -31.82 9.58
C LYS A 85 -11.20 -31.96 10.36
N ASN A 86 -11.34 -33.07 11.08
CA ASN A 86 -12.56 -33.40 11.83
C ASN A 86 -13.82 -33.29 10.97
N GLY A 87 -13.71 -33.65 9.69
CA GLY A 87 -14.79 -33.57 8.72
C GLY A 87 -15.28 -32.18 8.32
N LYS A 88 -14.43 -31.17 8.44
CA LYS A 88 -14.70 -29.82 7.96
C LYS A 88 -13.54 -29.32 7.10
N LYS A 89 -13.86 -28.46 6.14
CA LYS A 89 -12.87 -27.63 5.45
C LYS A 89 -12.29 -26.63 6.44
N ILE A 90 -10.97 -26.55 6.50
CA ILE A 90 -10.26 -25.54 7.28
C ILE A 90 -9.21 -24.87 6.40
N ILE A 91 -8.87 -23.62 6.73
CA ILE A 91 -7.75 -22.90 6.09
C ILE A 91 -6.47 -23.19 6.88
N ASP A 92 -6.55 -23.04 8.20
CA ASP A 92 -5.53 -23.37 9.18
C ASP A 92 -6.17 -23.61 10.56
N GLU A 93 -5.34 -23.70 11.60
CA GLU A 93 -5.75 -23.86 12.99
C GLU A 93 -5.26 -22.71 13.90
N TYR A 94 -4.90 -21.58 13.30
CA TYR A 94 -4.39 -20.43 14.03
C TYR A 94 -5.47 -19.86 14.94
N SER A 95 -5.08 -19.52 16.16
CA SER A 95 -5.95 -18.87 17.15
C SER A 95 -5.39 -17.50 17.47
N TRP A 96 -6.16 -16.46 17.14
CA TRP A 96 -5.83 -15.05 17.39
C TRP A 96 -5.61 -14.75 18.87
N LYS A 97 -4.66 -13.87 19.18
CA LYS A 97 -4.26 -13.53 20.55
C LYS A 97 -4.43 -12.05 20.87
N HIS A 98 -4.47 -11.17 19.88
CA HIS A 98 -4.38 -9.71 20.06
C HIS A 98 -5.49 -8.90 19.35
N ASP A 99 -6.64 -9.52 19.05
CA ASP A 99 -7.78 -8.85 18.41
C ASP A 99 -8.44 -7.75 19.25
N ASP A 100 -8.20 -7.75 20.56
CA ASP A 100 -8.73 -6.79 21.53
C ASP A 100 -7.89 -5.51 21.63
N ILE A 101 -6.71 -5.47 20.98
CA ILE A 101 -5.84 -4.31 21.01
C ILE A 101 -6.45 -3.17 20.19
N LYS A 102 -6.62 -2.01 20.83
CA LYS A 102 -7.06 -0.79 20.14
C LYS A 102 -5.95 -0.27 19.23
N LEU A 103 -6.23 -0.25 17.93
CA LEU A 103 -5.35 0.25 16.88
C LEU A 103 -5.46 1.77 16.69
N PRO A 104 -4.44 2.44 16.12
CA PRO A 104 -4.46 3.88 15.86
C PRO A 104 -5.48 4.29 14.79
N ASP A 105 -6.07 5.48 14.97
CA ASP A 105 -6.99 6.07 14.00
C ASP A 105 -6.24 6.52 12.72
N ASN A 106 -6.95 6.67 11.61
CA ASN A 106 -6.35 6.98 10.28
C ASN A 106 -5.44 8.23 10.31
N LYS A 107 -5.79 9.27 11.07
CA LYS A 107 -4.98 10.50 11.15
C LYS A 107 -3.66 10.34 11.92
N ASP A 108 -3.54 9.28 12.72
CA ASP A 108 -2.37 9.00 13.54
C ASP A 108 -1.37 8.08 12.82
N LEU A 109 -1.67 7.65 11.60
CA LEU A 109 -0.85 6.69 10.88
C LEU A 109 0.47 7.29 10.40
N ILE A 110 1.47 6.42 10.40
CA ILE A 110 2.78 6.56 9.76
C ILE A 110 3.01 5.22 9.08
N ILE A 111 2.83 5.20 7.77
CA ILE A 111 2.80 3.99 6.96
C ILE A 111 4.21 3.64 6.51
N TYR A 112 4.56 2.36 6.58
CA TYR A 112 5.78 1.82 5.98
C TYR A 112 5.39 0.81 4.90
N GLU A 113 5.67 1.14 3.64
CA GLU A 113 5.43 0.25 2.51
C GLU A 113 6.58 -0.74 2.33
N MET A 114 6.24 -1.99 2.05
CA MET A 114 7.22 -3.01 1.77
C MET A 114 6.75 -4.06 0.77
N TYR A 115 7.71 -4.59 0.02
CA TYR A 115 7.60 -5.83 -0.73
C TYR A 115 8.20 -6.95 0.12
N VAL A 116 7.37 -7.93 0.52
CA VAL A 116 7.77 -8.97 1.49
C VAL A 116 9.04 -9.70 1.05
N ALA A 117 9.17 -10.04 -0.24
CA ALA A 117 10.32 -10.79 -0.74
C ALA A 117 11.65 -10.03 -0.56
N ASP A 118 11.63 -8.70 -0.65
CA ASP A 118 12.82 -7.85 -0.56
C ASP A 118 13.09 -7.36 0.87
N PHE A 119 12.03 -7.09 1.63
CA PHE A 119 12.16 -6.61 3.00
C PHE A 119 12.63 -7.71 3.95
N ALA A 120 12.02 -8.89 3.85
CA ALA A 120 12.34 -10.03 4.69
C ALA A 120 13.60 -10.73 4.18
N VAL A 121 14.55 -11.03 5.08
CA VAL A 121 15.81 -11.71 4.72
C VAL A 121 15.58 -13.08 4.06
N ASN A 122 14.52 -13.78 4.47
CA ASN A 122 14.12 -15.06 3.90
C ASN A 122 12.98 -14.94 2.86
N GLY A 123 12.56 -13.72 2.51
CA GLY A 123 11.46 -13.44 1.59
C GLY A 123 10.07 -13.91 2.07
N GLN A 124 9.89 -14.10 3.38
CA GLN A 124 8.67 -14.66 3.98
C GLN A 124 8.13 -13.78 5.10
N PHE A 125 6.86 -14.01 5.47
CA PHE A 125 6.22 -13.29 6.57
C PHE A 125 7.00 -13.40 7.89
N SER A 126 7.66 -14.54 8.16
CA SER A 126 8.47 -14.70 9.38
C SER A 126 9.65 -13.73 9.44
N GLY A 127 10.28 -13.40 8.32
CA GLY A 127 11.35 -12.39 8.28
C GLY A 127 10.83 -10.96 8.45
N VAL A 128 9.57 -10.70 8.09
CA VAL A 128 8.90 -9.43 8.44
C VAL A 128 8.67 -9.35 9.95
N ILE A 129 8.19 -10.44 10.58
CA ILE A 129 7.98 -10.52 12.04
C ILE A 129 9.26 -10.18 12.81
N GLU A 130 10.42 -10.71 12.37
CA GLU A 130 11.73 -10.43 12.96
C GLU A 130 12.12 -8.94 12.93
N LYS A 131 11.50 -8.14 12.05
CA LYS A 131 11.77 -6.71 11.86
C LYS A 131 10.67 -5.80 12.42
N LEU A 132 9.61 -6.33 13.03
CA LEU A 132 8.56 -5.48 13.61
C LEU A 132 9.06 -4.60 14.76
N ASP A 133 10.07 -5.05 15.52
CA ASP A 133 10.70 -4.24 16.56
C ASP A 133 11.49 -3.08 15.94
N TYR A 134 12.14 -3.29 14.78
CA TYR A 134 12.80 -2.23 14.03
C TYR A 134 11.79 -1.16 13.54
N LEU A 135 10.65 -1.58 12.98
CA LEU A 135 9.61 -0.64 12.53
C LEU A 135 8.97 0.12 13.70
N SER A 136 8.77 -0.56 14.83
CA SER A 136 8.29 0.06 16.07
C SER A 136 9.30 1.07 16.61
N ASP A 137 10.59 0.75 16.56
CA ASP A 137 11.68 1.62 17.00
C ASP A 137 11.87 2.84 16.09
N LEU A 138 11.64 2.69 14.78
CA LEU A 138 11.55 3.80 13.84
C LEU A 138 10.34 4.70 14.16
N GLY A 139 9.25 4.07 14.65
CA GLY A 139 8.06 4.72 15.16
C GLY A 139 6.84 4.60 14.25
N CYS A 140 6.92 3.77 13.20
CA CYS A 140 5.83 3.43 12.30
C CYS A 140 4.74 2.64 13.05
N ASN A 141 3.49 2.83 12.65
CA ASN A 141 2.32 2.19 13.26
C ASN A 141 1.32 1.64 12.23
N ALA A 142 1.75 1.58 10.98
CA ALA A 142 1.09 0.85 9.92
C ALA A 142 2.14 0.29 8.96
N ILE A 143 1.89 -0.91 8.44
CA ILE A 143 2.60 -1.46 7.29
C ILE A 143 1.61 -1.55 6.12
N GLU A 144 2.09 -1.20 4.93
CA GLU A 144 1.39 -1.42 3.66
C GLU A 144 2.18 -2.48 2.88
N LEU A 145 1.54 -3.62 2.63
CA LEU A 145 2.14 -4.71 1.89
C LEU A 145 1.74 -4.58 0.43
N LEU A 146 2.73 -4.57 -0.46
CA LEU A 146 2.51 -4.86 -1.88
C LEU A 146 1.74 -6.19 -2.03
N PRO A 147 1.08 -6.45 -3.17
CA PRO A 147 0.15 -7.56 -3.31
C PRO A 147 0.73 -8.89 -2.82
N ILE A 148 -0.02 -9.53 -1.93
CA ILE A 148 0.37 -10.79 -1.26
C ILE A 148 -0.30 -12.01 -1.87
N GLN A 149 -1.20 -11.80 -2.84
CA GLN A 149 -1.94 -12.84 -3.54
C GLN A 149 -1.04 -13.57 -4.55
N GLU A 150 -1.42 -14.80 -4.89
CA GLU A 150 -0.70 -15.56 -5.91
C GLU A 150 -0.87 -14.92 -7.30
N SER A 151 0.25 -14.72 -7.99
CA SER A 151 0.36 -13.91 -9.20
C SER A 151 1.08 -14.65 -10.33
N MET A 152 0.93 -14.15 -11.54
CA MET A 152 1.62 -14.67 -12.72
C MET A 152 3.08 -14.23 -12.74
N GLY A 153 3.97 -15.02 -12.12
CA GLY A 153 5.41 -14.85 -12.28
C GLY A 153 6.23 -15.35 -11.09
N MET A 154 7.35 -16.01 -11.40
CA MET A 154 8.50 -16.00 -10.49
C MET A 154 9.04 -14.56 -10.55
N ASP A 155 8.87 -13.78 -9.48
CA ASP A 155 9.67 -12.59 -9.11
C ASP A 155 9.57 -11.28 -9.94
N HIS A 156 8.66 -11.10 -10.89
CA HIS A 156 8.77 -10.00 -11.87
C HIS A 156 7.63 -8.97 -11.93
N ASP A 157 6.52 -9.15 -11.21
CA ASP A 157 5.36 -8.23 -11.22
C ASP A 157 5.08 -7.58 -9.84
N TRP A 158 5.89 -7.90 -8.82
CA TRP A 158 5.61 -7.62 -7.40
C TRP A 158 4.22 -8.01 -6.90
N GLY A 159 3.56 -8.94 -7.59
CA GLY A 159 2.21 -9.39 -7.29
C GLY A 159 1.08 -8.61 -8.00
N TYR A 160 1.40 -7.59 -8.81
CA TYR A 160 0.40 -6.76 -9.48
C TYR A 160 -0.30 -7.43 -10.67
N LEU A 161 0.07 -8.67 -11.04
CA LEU A 161 -0.65 -9.47 -12.03
C LEU A 161 -1.36 -10.66 -11.35
N PRO A 162 -2.44 -10.43 -10.59
CA PRO A 162 -3.07 -11.45 -9.75
C PRO A 162 -3.66 -12.59 -10.59
N ARG A 163 -3.44 -13.83 -10.13
CA ARG A 163 -4.03 -15.05 -10.70
C ARG A 163 -5.04 -15.69 -9.74
N HIS A 164 -4.69 -15.82 -8.45
CA HIS A 164 -5.56 -16.38 -7.42
C HIS A 164 -5.73 -15.40 -6.25
N PHE A 165 -6.90 -14.78 -6.19
CA PHE A 165 -7.17 -13.67 -5.27
C PHE A 165 -7.29 -14.05 -3.79
N LEU A 166 -7.58 -15.31 -3.47
CA LEU A 166 -7.78 -15.77 -2.09
C LEU A 166 -6.64 -16.65 -1.57
N ALA A 167 -5.63 -16.93 -2.41
CA ALA A 167 -4.44 -17.67 -2.05
C ALA A 167 -3.26 -16.71 -1.93
N PHE A 168 -2.41 -16.93 -0.93
CA PHE A 168 -1.13 -16.22 -0.84
C PHE A 168 -0.17 -16.65 -1.96
N LYS A 169 0.75 -15.76 -2.30
CA LYS A 169 1.97 -16.15 -3.02
C LYS A 169 2.67 -17.26 -2.25
N THR A 170 2.84 -18.40 -2.90
CA THR A 170 3.34 -19.63 -2.26
C THR A 170 4.75 -19.52 -1.65
N THR A 171 5.53 -18.52 -2.05
CA THR A 171 6.87 -18.26 -1.51
C THR A 171 6.87 -17.52 -0.18
N TYR A 172 5.78 -16.86 0.22
CA TYR A 172 5.73 -16.00 1.43
C TYR A 172 5.50 -16.74 2.74
N GLY A 173 5.09 -18.01 2.67
CA GLY A 173 4.74 -18.84 3.81
C GLY A 173 3.29 -19.29 3.77
N SER A 174 2.79 -19.76 4.91
CA SER A 174 1.44 -20.28 5.06
C SER A 174 0.44 -19.23 5.53
N SER A 175 -0.85 -19.56 5.47
CA SER A 175 -1.93 -18.74 6.04
C SER A 175 -1.74 -18.48 7.54
N ALA A 176 -1.27 -19.49 8.29
CA ALA A 176 -0.96 -19.35 9.71
C ALA A 176 0.21 -18.38 9.96
N ASP A 177 1.23 -18.36 9.10
CA ASP A 177 2.35 -17.43 9.20
C ASP A 177 1.90 -15.97 8.99
N PHE A 178 0.97 -15.74 8.06
CA PHE A 178 0.40 -14.41 7.85
C PHE A 178 -0.48 -13.97 9.01
N LYS A 179 -1.34 -14.85 9.55
CA LYS A 179 -2.10 -14.55 10.76
C LYS A 179 -1.19 -14.21 11.93
N GLN A 180 -0.08 -14.94 12.09
CA GLN A 180 0.93 -14.62 13.09
C GLN A 180 1.55 -13.24 12.86
N LEU A 181 1.86 -12.86 11.62
CA LEU A 181 2.35 -11.52 11.29
C LEU A 181 1.35 -10.45 11.71
N VAL A 182 0.08 -10.59 11.33
CA VAL A 182 -0.98 -9.64 11.71
C VAL A 182 -1.13 -9.55 13.23
N ASP A 183 -1.16 -10.68 13.93
CA ASP A 183 -1.32 -10.75 15.39
C ASP A 183 -0.13 -10.07 16.10
N GLU A 184 1.10 -10.26 15.61
CA GLU A 184 2.30 -9.60 16.14
C GLU A 184 2.38 -8.10 15.79
N CYS A 185 1.81 -7.69 14.66
CA CYS A 185 1.60 -6.28 14.32
C CYS A 185 0.60 -5.64 15.28
N HIS A 186 -0.58 -6.25 15.48
CA HIS A 186 -1.62 -5.76 16.38
C HIS A 186 -1.14 -5.66 17.82
N ARG A 187 -0.36 -6.64 18.30
CA ARG A 187 0.31 -6.59 19.61
C ARG A 187 1.16 -5.32 19.81
N ARG A 188 1.75 -4.82 18.72
CA ARG A 188 2.58 -3.60 18.68
C ARG A 188 1.80 -2.36 18.27
N LYS A 189 0.48 -2.46 18.09
CA LYS A 189 -0.40 -1.40 17.56
C LYS A 189 0.00 -0.95 16.15
N ILE A 190 0.54 -1.86 15.36
CA ILE A 190 0.82 -1.68 13.94
C ILE A 190 -0.39 -2.20 13.17
N ARG A 191 -0.96 -1.37 12.31
CA ARG A 191 -2.01 -1.76 11.38
C ARG A 191 -1.44 -2.47 10.16
N VAL A 192 -2.19 -3.40 9.60
CA VAL A 192 -1.81 -4.11 8.36
C VAL A 192 -2.74 -3.68 7.23
N ILE A 193 -2.17 -3.00 6.23
CA ILE A 193 -2.82 -2.57 5.01
C ILE A 193 -2.26 -3.44 3.88
N ILE A 194 -3.11 -3.83 2.93
CA ILE A 194 -2.67 -4.55 1.74
C ILE A 194 -3.04 -3.77 0.48
N ASP A 195 -2.23 -3.95 -0.55
CA ASP A 195 -2.59 -3.59 -1.92
C ASP A 195 -3.58 -4.60 -2.50
N ALA A 196 -4.61 -4.08 -3.17
CA ALA A 196 -5.62 -4.87 -3.84
C ALA A 196 -5.77 -4.43 -5.30
N VAL A 197 -5.56 -5.39 -6.20
CA VAL A 197 -5.57 -5.18 -7.65
C VAL A 197 -6.89 -5.68 -8.24
N PHE A 198 -7.86 -4.78 -8.38
CA PHE A 198 -9.17 -5.10 -8.98
C PHE A 198 -9.37 -4.48 -10.36
N ASN A 199 -8.36 -3.83 -10.93
CA ASN A 199 -8.45 -3.23 -12.25
C ASN A 199 -8.17 -4.24 -13.38
N HIS A 200 -7.28 -5.22 -13.18
CA HIS A 200 -6.98 -6.27 -14.17
C HIS A 200 -6.57 -7.61 -13.52
N THR A 201 -6.33 -8.63 -14.35
CA THR A 201 -5.86 -9.96 -13.92
C THR A 201 -4.87 -10.58 -14.90
N ALA A 202 -4.24 -11.68 -14.48
CA ALA A 202 -3.60 -12.63 -15.36
C ALA A 202 -4.53 -13.18 -16.45
N THR A 203 -4.02 -13.40 -17.67
CA THR A 203 -4.80 -14.03 -18.77
C THR A 203 -5.19 -15.47 -18.49
N ASP A 204 -4.45 -16.17 -17.63
CA ASP A 204 -4.73 -17.53 -17.17
C ASP A 204 -5.39 -17.57 -15.78
N CYS A 205 -5.95 -16.44 -15.32
CA CYS A 205 -6.83 -16.43 -14.16
C CYS A 205 -8.01 -17.41 -14.37
N PRO A 206 -8.40 -18.22 -13.36
CA PRO A 206 -9.49 -19.18 -13.51
C PRO A 206 -10.81 -18.61 -14.02
N LEU A 207 -11.15 -17.38 -13.62
CA LEU A 207 -12.35 -16.70 -14.11
C LEU A 207 -12.29 -16.51 -15.64
N ALA A 208 -11.14 -16.08 -16.17
CA ALA A 208 -10.94 -15.89 -17.60
C ALA A 208 -10.94 -17.23 -18.35
N MET A 209 -10.41 -18.28 -17.74
CA MET A 209 -10.42 -19.64 -18.28
C MET A 209 -11.83 -20.26 -18.30
N ILE A 210 -12.70 -19.94 -17.34
CA ILE A 210 -14.08 -20.42 -17.32
C ILE A 210 -14.86 -19.76 -18.46
N ASP A 211 -15.04 -18.44 -18.38
CA ASP A 211 -15.72 -17.64 -19.40
C ASP A 211 -15.32 -16.17 -19.29
N ARG A 212 -14.27 -15.78 -20.00
CA ARG A 212 -13.73 -14.43 -19.97
C ARG A 212 -14.79 -13.32 -20.10
N ASN A 213 -15.78 -13.45 -20.97
CA ASN A 213 -16.71 -12.35 -21.23
C ASN A 213 -17.79 -12.19 -20.16
N TYR A 214 -17.91 -13.17 -19.26
CA TYR A 214 -18.85 -13.11 -18.14
C TYR A 214 -18.31 -12.27 -16.97
N TRP A 215 -16.98 -12.26 -16.76
CA TRP A 215 -16.33 -11.47 -15.69
C TRP A 215 -15.59 -10.22 -16.19
N TYR A 216 -15.15 -10.19 -17.45
CA TYR A 216 -14.25 -9.16 -17.99
C TYR A 216 -14.83 -8.47 -19.21
N TYR A 217 -14.33 -7.28 -19.53
CA TYR A 217 -14.70 -6.60 -20.77
C TYR A 217 -14.25 -7.41 -21.98
N LYS A 218 -15.15 -7.59 -22.96
CA LYS A 218 -14.86 -8.33 -24.20
C LYS A 218 -13.72 -7.68 -24.99
N GLU A 219 -13.77 -6.36 -25.09
CA GLU A 219 -12.72 -5.50 -25.65
C GLU A 219 -12.08 -4.70 -24.52
N ARG A 220 -11.00 -3.96 -24.79
CA ARG A 220 -10.40 -3.08 -23.78
C ARG A 220 -11.42 -2.04 -23.32
N HIS A 221 -11.48 -1.78 -22.02
CA HIS A 221 -12.38 -0.76 -21.47
C HIS A 221 -12.04 0.63 -22.04
N ASN A 222 -10.75 0.98 -21.97
CA ASN A 222 -10.18 2.20 -22.56
C ASN A 222 -9.19 1.83 -23.68
N PRO A 223 -9.63 1.75 -24.96
CA PRO A 223 -8.78 1.29 -26.06
C PRO A 223 -7.63 2.25 -26.39
N ASP A 224 -7.79 3.52 -26.06
CA ASP A 224 -6.77 4.56 -26.24
C ASP A 224 -5.74 4.59 -25.10
N ASP A 225 -5.95 3.83 -24.02
CA ASP A 225 -4.99 3.73 -22.94
C ASP A 225 -3.78 2.89 -23.39
N PRO A 226 -2.55 3.45 -23.35
CA PRO A 226 -1.34 2.67 -23.66
C PRO A 226 -1.07 1.56 -22.62
N CYS A 227 -1.61 1.67 -21.41
CA CYS A 227 -1.42 0.75 -20.29
C CYS A 227 -2.48 -0.36 -20.31
N TYR A 228 -2.21 -1.44 -21.07
CA TYR A 228 -3.01 -2.66 -21.02
C TYR A 228 -2.24 -3.79 -20.36
N TRP A 229 -2.60 -4.13 -19.12
CA TRP A 229 -1.89 -5.11 -18.29
C TRP A 229 -2.53 -6.50 -18.30
N GLY A 230 -3.78 -6.64 -18.75
CA GLY A 230 -4.47 -7.93 -18.82
C GLY A 230 -5.99 -7.77 -18.93
N PRO A 231 -6.78 -8.86 -18.80
CA PRO A 231 -8.24 -8.77 -18.76
C PRO A 231 -8.73 -7.88 -17.61
N GLU A 232 -9.53 -6.87 -17.95
CA GLU A 232 -10.12 -5.87 -17.04
C GLU A 232 -11.52 -6.29 -16.59
N PHE A 233 -11.80 -6.25 -15.28
CA PHE A 233 -13.10 -6.64 -14.74
C PHE A 233 -14.23 -5.77 -15.29
N ASN A 234 -15.34 -6.38 -15.71
CA ASN A 234 -16.50 -5.65 -16.20
C ASN A 234 -17.46 -5.33 -15.05
N PHE A 235 -17.30 -4.15 -14.45
CA PHE A 235 -18.16 -3.68 -13.35
C PHE A 235 -19.55 -3.18 -13.82
N GLU A 236 -19.76 -3.06 -15.13
CA GLU A 236 -21.04 -2.65 -15.73
C GLU A 236 -21.96 -3.83 -16.06
N TYR A 237 -21.39 -5.02 -16.24
CA TYR A 237 -22.18 -6.19 -16.61
C TYR A 237 -23.10 -6.67 -15.47
N HIS A 238 -24.38 -6.84 -15.80
CA HIS A 238 -25.41 -7.40 -14.93
C HIS A 238 -25.97 -8.68 -15.57
N ASP A 239 -25.92 -9.78 -14.82
CA ASP A 239 -26.57 -11.02 -15.19
C ASP A 239 -28.02 -11.01 -14.67
N GLU A 240 -28.97 -10.77 -15.57
CA GLU A 240 -30.40 -10.74 -15.26
C GLU A 240 -30.95 -12.09 -14.77
N GLN A 241 -30.36 -13.22 -15.19
CA GLN A 241 -30.84 -14.54 -14.79
C GLN A 241 -30.44 -14.86 -13.35
N GLN A 242 -29.22 -14.46 -12.97
CA GLN A 242 -28.71 -14.62 -11.61
C GLN A 242 -29.03 -13.42 -10.71
N ASN A 243 -29.55 -12.33 -11.28
CA ASN A 243 -29.85 -11.06 -10.62
C ASN A 243 -28.65 -10.53 -9.80
N LEU A 244 -27.48 -10.49 -10.44
CA LEU A 244 -26.23 -10.04 -9.82
C LEU A 244 -25.26 -9.44 -10.84
N LYS A 245 -24.29 -8.67 -10.35
CA LYS A 245 -23.10 -8.27 -11.10
C LYS A 245 -21.94 -9.21 -10.73
N PRO A 246 -21.43 -10.06 -11.65
CA PRO A 246 -20.48 -11.12 -11.28
C PRO A 246 -19.13 -10.59 -10.80
N ALA A 247 -18.60 -9.55 -11.44
CA ALA A 247 -17.36 -8.90 -11.01
C ALA A 247 -17.49 -8.27 -9.61
N TRP A 248 -18.64 -7.64 -9.32
CA TRP A 248 -18.94 -7.07 -8.00
C TRP A 248 -19.01 -8.15 -6.92
N LYS A 249 -19.73 -9.24 -7.20
CA LYS A 249 -19.84 -10.37 -6.27
C LYS A 249 -18.45 -10.93 -5.96
N PHE A 250 -17.64 -11.18 -6.98
CA PHE A 250 -16.29 -11.72 -6.77
C PHE A 250 -15.40 -10.76 -5.97
N ALA A 251 -15.32 -9.48 -6.36
CA ALA A 251 -14.47 -8.50 -5.67
C ALA A 251 -14.89 -8.30 -4.20
N THR A 252 -16.20 -8.22 -3.93
CA THR A 252 -16.71 -8.12 -2.55
C THR A 252 -16.47 -9.37 -1.72
N ASP A 253 -16.54 -10.57 -2.32
CA ASP A 253 -16.21 -11.82 -1.64
C ASP A 253 -14.71 -11.90 -1.31
N VAL A 254 -13.83 -11.43 -2.20
CA VAL A 254 -12.38 -11.31 -1.96
C VAL A 254 -12.10 -10.38 -0.77
N VAL A 255 -12.66 -9.17 -0.79
CA VAL A 255 -12.48 -8.19 0.31
C VAL A 255 -13.00 -8.74 1.63
N ARG A 256 -14.19 -9.38 1.61
CA ARG A 256 -14.77 -10.00 2.80
C ARG A 256 -13.85 -11.08 3.36
N TYR A 257 -13.35 -11.98 2.52
CA TYR A 257 -12.44 -13.05 2.92
C TYR A 257 -11.19 -12.51 3.61
N TRP A 258 -10.48 -11.57 2.99
CA TRP A 258 -9.24 -11.05 3.52
C TRP A 258 -9.41 -10.38 4.90
N ILE A 259 -10.50 -9.63 5.07
CA ILE A 259 -10.76 -8.91 6.32
C ILE A 259 -11.31 -9.85 7.40
N SER A 260 -12.20 -10.79 7.05
CA SER A 260 -12.79 -11.70 8.03
C SER A 260 -11.79 -12.76 8.50
N GLU A 261 -10.95 -13.26 7.60
CA GLU A 261 -10.03 -14.36 7.91
C GLU A 261 -8.70 -13.87 8.48
N TYR A 262 -8.22 -12.69 8.04
CA TYR A 262 -6.89 -12.17 8.39
C TYR A 262 -6.90 -10.84 9.14
N HIS A 263 -8.07 -10.31 9.48
CA HIS A 263 -8.23 -9.14 10.35
C HIS A 263 -7.49 -7.88 9.87
N LEU A 264 -7.41 -7.71 8.54
CA LEU A 264 -6.76 -6.56 7.93
C LEU A 264 -7.40 -5.22 8.34
N ASP A 265 -6.57 -4.19 8.37
CA ASP A 265 -6.93 -2.86 8.87
C ASP A 265 -7.03 -1.81 7.76
N GLY A 266 -6.74 -2.17 6.53
CA GLY A 266 -6.97 -1.30 5.39
C GLY A 266 -6.68 -1.97 4.06
N ILE A 267 -7.13 -1.31 3.00
CA ILE A 267 -6.87 -1.70 1.62
C ILE A 267 -6.48 -0.46 0.83
N ARG A 268 -5.40 -0.54 0.06
CA ARG A 268 -5.07 0.40 -1.01
C ARG A 268 -5.50 -0.21 -2.33
N PHE A 269 -6.39 0.48 -3.06
CA PHE A 269 -6.82 0.08 -4.38
C PHE A 269 -5.80 0.55 -5.41
N ASP A 270 -5.13 -0.42 -6.03
CA ASP A 270 -4.17 -0.21 -7.10
C ASP A 270 -4.85 0.25 -8.39
N ALA A 271 -4.23 1.22 -9.07
CA ALA A 271 -4.71 1.84 -10.29
C ALA A 271 -6.25 2.03 -10.29
N ALA A 272 -6.78 2.60 -9.19
CA ALA A 272 -8.21 2.74 -8.96
C ALA A 272 -8.91 3.59 -10.03
N LYS A 273 -8.16 4.41 -10.76
CA LYS A 273 -8.63 5.12 -11.94
C LYS A 273 -9.01 4.17 -13.07
N GLU A 274 -8.27 3.08 -13.27
CA GLU A 274 -8.53 2.10 -14.34
C GLU A 274 -9.74 1.21 -14.04
N MET A 275 -10.14 1.11 -12.77
CA MET A 275 -11.45 0.54 -12.42
C MET A 275 -12.61 1.43 -12.91
N ASP A 276 -12.39 2.74 -13.02
CA ASP A 276 -13.31 3.81 -13.44
C ASP A 276 -14.76 3.65 -12.95
N ASN A 277 -14.93 3.16 -11.71
CA ASN A 277 -16.25 2.89 -11.15
C ASN A 277 -16.25 3.20 -9.64
N TYR A 278 -16.80 4.36 -9.28
CA TYR A 278 -16.86 4.79 -7.88
C TYR A 278 -17.85 3.96 -7.05
N ASP A 279 -18.88 3.39 -7.68
CA ASP A 279 -19.90 2.64 -6.96
C ASP A 279 -19.34 1.30 -6.44
N ILE A 280 -18.53 0.59 -7.22
CA ILE A 280 -17.85 -0.61 -6.72
C ILE A 280 -16.85 -0.26 -5.63
N LEU A 281 -16.04 0.81 -5.77
CA LEU A 281 -15.09 1.21 -4.73
C LEU A 281 -15.81 1.55 -3.41
N ARG A 282 -16.97 2.23 -3.46
CA ARG A 282 -17.82 2.44 -2.27
C ARG A 282 -18.34 1.13 -1.69
N GLU A 283 -18.77 0.20 -2.54
CA GLU A 283 -19.28 -1.09 -2.08
C GLU A 283 -18.18 -1.93 -1.42
N LEU A 284 -16.96 -1.92 -1.96
CA LEU A 284 -15.80 -2.58 -1.34
C LEU A 284 -15.47 -1.97 0.02
N ASP A 285 -15.51 -0.63 0.16
CA ASP A 285 -15.35 0.05 1.45
C ASP A 285 -16.46 -0.32 2.45
N ASN A 286 -17.72 -0.35 1.99
CA ASN A 286 -18.87 -0.74 2.82
C ASN A 286 -18.73 -2.16 3.34
N VAL A 287 -18.41 -3.11 2.44
CA VAL A 287 -18.19 -4.52 2.81
C VAL A 287 -17.03 -4.61 3.81
N ALA A 288 -15.91 -3.94 3.52
CA ALA A 288 -14.76 -3.95 4.40
C ALA A 288 -15.08 -3.49 5.83
N ARG A 289 -15.77 -2.36 5.97
CA ARG A 289 -16.18 -1.84 7.29
C ARG A 289 -17.24 -2.69 7.96
N SER A 290 -18.18 -3.26 7.20
CA SER A 290 -19.21 -4.15 7.76
C SER A 290 -18.61 -5.38 8.43
N VAL A 291 -17.53 -5.92 7.84
CA VAL A 291 -16.82 -7.10 8.35
C VAL A 291 -15.87 -6.71 9.49
N ARG A 292 -15.13 -5.61 9.33
CA ARG A 292 -14.19 -5.13 10.36
C ARG A 292 -14.89 -4.62 11.62
N GLY A 293 -16.14 -4.18 11.50
CA GLY A 293 -16.95 -3.71 12.61
C GLY A 293 -16.49 -2.35 13.12
N SER A 294 -16.25 -2.25 14.44
CA SER A 294 -15.90 -0.98 15.09
C SER A 294 -14.40 -0.66 15.08
N GLN A 295 -13.54 -1.56 14.60
CA GLN A 295 -12.10 -1.29 14.55
C GLN A 295 -11.78 -0.26 13.44
N PRO A 296 -10.77 0.60 13.62
CA PRO A 296 -10.35 1.54 12.59
C PRO A 296 -10.01 0.82 11.27
N PHE A 297 -10.50 1.37 10.16
CA PHE A 297 -10.23 0.84 8.81
C PHE A 297 -9.92 1.98 7.84
N LEU A 298 -8.90 1.80 7.00
CA LEU A 298 -8.43 2.78 6.02
C LEU A 298 -8.69 2.23 4.62
N THR A 299 -9.37 3.01 3.78
CA THR A 299 -9.35 2.80 2.33
C THR A 299 -8.52 3.87 1.65
N ALA A 300 -7.54 3.45 0.85
CA ALA A 300 -6.71 4.31 0.03
C ALA A 300 -6.91 3.98 -1.45
N ALA A 301 -6.64 4.95 -2.32
CA ALA A 301 -6.61 4.72 -3.77
C ALA A 301 -5.35 5.30 -4.37
N GLU A 302 -4.84 4.61 -5.38
CA GLU A 302 -3.98 5.22 -6.39
C GLU A 302 -4.84 5.69 -7.55
N TYR A 303 -4.81 6.99 -7.81
CA TYR A 303 -5.61 7.60 -8.85
C TYR A 303 -4.75 8.64 -9.56
N VAL A 304 -4.17 8.31 -10.72
CA VAL A 304 -3.18 9.18 -11.39
C VAL A 304 -3.71 9.70 -12.74
N PRO A 305 -3.76 11.02 -12.98
CA PRO A 305 -3.44 12.10 -12.04
C PRO A 305 -4.48 12.20 -10.91
N GLU A 306 -4.01 12.60 -9.73
CA GLU A 306 -4.84 12.72 -8.54
C GLU A 306 -5.95 13.76 -8.70
N THR A 307 -7.10 13.47 -8.08
CA THR A 307 -8.21 14.41 -7.98
C THR A 307 -8.82 14.35 -6.60
N PRO A 308 -9.18 15.50 -5.98
CA PRO A 308 -9.91 15.50 -4.72
C PRO A 308 -11.25 14.74 -4.79
N ALA A 309 -11.81 14.52 -5.98
CA ALA A 309 -13.09 13.83 -6.19
C ALA A 309 -13.08 12.36 -5.75
N ILE A 310 -11.92 11.69 -5.69
CA ILE A 310 -11.82 10.30 -5.22
C ILE A 310 -11.96 10.19 -3.69
N ILE A 311 -11.79 11.30 -2.96
CA ILE A 311 -11.76 11.35 -1.50
C ILE A 311 -13.18 11.53 -0.93
N LYS A 312 -13.53 10.75 0.09
CA LYS A 312 -14.84 10.78 0.78
C LYS A 312 -15.25 12.14 1.30
N ALA A 313 -14.30 12.93 1.81
CA ALA A 313 -14.57 14.30 2.26
C ALA A 313 -15.17 15.19 1.16
N ASN A 314 -14.98 14.82 -0.11
CA ASN A 314 -15.52 15.49 -1.29
C ASN A 314 -16.61 14.67 -2.02
N GLY A 315 -17.15 13.61 -1.40
CA GLY A 315 -18.15 12.72 -2.00
C GLY A 315 -17.61 11.51 -2.76
N GLY A 316 -16.29 11.31 -2.75
CA GLY A 316 -15.61 10.17 -3.36
C GLY A 316 -15.73 8.85 -2.57
N PRO A 317 -15.20 7.75 -3.11
CA PRO A 317 -15.32 6.41 -2.51
C PRO A 317 -14.33 6.09 -1.36
N VAL A 318 -13.14 6.68 -1.30
CA VAL A 318 -12.07 6.25 -0.36
C VAL A 318 -11.70 7.30 0.68
N ASP A 319 -11.08 6.89 1.79
CA ASP A 319 -10.69 7.82 2.85
C ASP A 319 -9.57 8.78 2.39
N VAL A 320 -8.59 8.25 1.66
CA VAL A 320 -7.39 9.00 1.23
C VAL A 320 -6.93 8.59 -0.17
N CYS A 321 -6.17 9.47 -0.84
CA CYS A 321 -5.51 9.17 -2.10
C CYS A 321 -3.98 9.20 -1.93
N TRP A 322 -3.25 8.32 -2.60
CA TRP A 322 -1.79 8.47 -2.73
C TRP A 322 -1.45 9.78 -3.44
N SER A 323 -0.35 10.44 -3.01
CA SER A 323 0.13 11.67 -3.64
C SER A 323 1.46 11.53 -4.38
N SER A 324 1.37 11.08 -5.63
CA SER A 324 2.42 11.22 -6.65
C SER A 324 2.81 12.68 -6.88
N THR A 325 1.87 13.61 -6.72
CA THR A 325 2.13 15.06 -6.79
C THR A 325 3.11 15.48 -5.70
N PHE A 326 2.99 14.95 -4.48
CA PHE A 326 3.90 15.25 -3.38
C PHE A 326 5.34 14.87 -3.73
N HIS A 327 5.56 13.62 -4.19
CA HIS A 327 6.86 13.15 -4.68
C HIS A 327 7.41 14.07 -5.78
N GLY A 328 6.62 14.30 -6.85
CA GLY A 328 7.07 15.06 -8.01
C GLY A 328 7.43 16.51 -7.69
N VAL A 329 6.64 17.18 -6.85
CA VAL A 329 6.90 18.56 -6.43
C VAL A 329 8.15 18.63 -5.56
N VAL A 330 8.29 17.76 -4.54
CA VAL A 330 9.48 17.75 -3.68
C VAL A 330 10.73 17.45 -4.51
N ALA A 331 10.70 16.41 -5.34
CA ALA A 331 11.82 16.04 -6.19
C ALA A 331 12.23 17.19 -7.12
N ASN A 332 11.29 17.76 -7.89
CA ASN A 332 11.61 18.85 -8.83
C ASN A 332 12.25 20.07 -8.13
N ASN A 333 11.74 20.46 -6.96
CA ASN A 333 12.20 21.64 -6.23
C ASN A 333 13.57 21.44 -5.54
N LEU A 334 13.98 20.20 -5.27
CA LEU A 334 15.27 19.90 -4.62
C LEU A 334 16.36 19.49 -5.61
N VAL A 335 15.98 18.88 -6.72
CA VAL A 335 16.88 18.44 -7.79
C VAL A 335 17.45 19.65 -8.54
N ASP A 336 16.65 20.68 -8.82
CA ASP A 336 17.08 21.87 -9.56
C ASP A 336 16.41 23.14 -9.02
N GLU A 337 17.20 24.07 -8.48
CA GLU A 337 16.69 25.34 -7.94
C GLU A 337 15.98 26.21 -8.99
N ASN A 338 16.26 26.02 -10.29
CA ASN A 338 15.56 26.73 -11.36
C ASN A 338 14.13 26.21 -11.59
N LYS A 339 13.78 25.05 -11.02
CA LYS A 339 12.44 24.48 -11.03
C LYS A 339 11.66 24.83 -9.76
N PHE A 340 12.14 25.80 -8.99
CA PHE A 340 11.50 26.17 -7.73
C PHE A 340 10.11 26.78 -7.97
N GLU A 341 9.09 26.13 -7.41
CA GLU A 341 7.68 26.49 -7.56
C GLU A 341 7.01 26.56 -6.18
N LEU A 342 7.04 27.76 -5.58
CA LEU A 342 6.55 28.00 -4.23
C LEU A 342 5.06 27.62 -4.04
N ASP A 343 4.22 27.93 -5.02
CA ASP A 343 2.78 27.65 -4.93
C ASP A 343 2.48 26.15 -4.93
N LEU A 344 3.25 25.36 -5.69
CA LEU A 344 3.13 23.89 -5.65
C LEU A 344 3.60 23.32 -4.32
N ILE A 345 4.70 23.84 -3.75
CA ILE A 345 5.14 23.44 -2.41
C ILE A 345 4.07 23.73 -1.35
N LYS A 346 3.47 24.93 -1.39
CA LYS A 346 2.37 25.30 -0.49
C LYS A 346 1.16 24.39 -0.67
N TYR A 347 0.82 24.03 -1.91
CA TYR A 347 -0.25 23.10 -2.21
C TYR A 347 -0.01 21.74 -1.55
N ILE A 348 1.14 21.09 -1.79
CA ILE A 348 1.42 19.75 -1.24
C ILE A 348 1.53 19.75 0.29
N ILE A 349 1.94 20.86 0.91
CA ILE A 349 2.00 20.99 2.38
C ILE A 349 0.60 21.07 2.99
N SER A 350 -0.36 21.67 2.28
CA SER A 350 -1.68 22.00 2.80
C SER A 350 -2.80 21.05 2.36
N ALA A 351 -2.59 20.26 1.31
CA ALA A 351 -3.58 19.35 0.76
C ALA A 351 -3.98 18.26 1.78
N PRO A 352 -5.26 18.19 2.19
CA PRO A 352 -5.72 17.19 3.15
C PRO A 352 -6.07 15.85 2.49
N ASP A 353 -6.13 14.80 3.31
CA ASP A 353 -6.64 13.48 2.92
C ASP A 353 -5.82 12.80 1.82
N TYR A 354 -4.52 13.10 1.78
CA TYR A 354 -3.54 12.38 0.98
C TYR A 354 -2.60 11.54 1.84
N ILE A 355 -2.13 10.43 1.27
CA ILE A 355 -0.92 9.74 1.72
C ILE A 355 0.25 10.38 0.98
N ASN A 356 1.10 11.06 1.71
CA ASN A 356 2.27 11.76 1.17
C ASN A 356 3.51 10.88 1.31
N TYR A 357 4.31 10.80 0.25
CA TYR A 357 5.55 10.04 0.23
C TYR A 357 6.64 10.78 -0.54
N LEU A 358 7.88 10.53 -0.15
CA LEU A 358 9.06 11.02 -0.88
C LEU A 358 9.46 10.08 -2.00
N SER A 359 9.23 8.78 -1.81
CA SER A 359 9.30 7.76 -2.85
C SER A 359 8.27 6.67 -2.56
N CYS A 360 7.84 5.92 -3.58
CA CYS A 360 7.10 4.66 -3.41
C CYS A 360 7.64 3.62 -4.39
N HIS A 361 7.07 2.42 -4.36
CA HIS A 361 7.46 1.36 -5.28
C HIS A 361 7.17 1.65 -6.76
N ASP A 362 6.64 2.80 -7.19
CA ASP A 362 6.43 3.11 -8.62
C ASP A 362 7.45 4.11 -9.19
N ASN A 363 8.21 4.78 -8.32
CA ASN A 363 9.09 5.87 -8.72
C ASN A 363 10.52 5.68 -8.24
N GLU A 364 11.39 6.48 -8.85
CA GLU A 364 12.80 6.52 -8.49
C GLU A 364 12.98 7.05 -7.07
N ARG A 365 13.94 6.48 -6.34
CA ARG A 365 14.20 6.90 -4.95
C ARG A 365 14.65 8.35 -4.94
N LEU A 366 14.08 9.17 -4.05
CA LEU A 366 14.43 10.59 -3.97
C LEU A 366 15.93 10.78 -3.73
N LEU A 367 16.55 9.96 -2.88
CA LEU A 367 17.97 10.06 -2.62
C LEU A 367 18.83 9.80 -3.88
N PHE A 368 18.41 8.91 -4.76
CA PHE A 368 19.05 8.70 -6.07
C PHE A 368 18.86 9.93 -6.98
N LEU A 369 17.65 10.48 -7.06
CA LEU A 369 17.37 11.68 -7.87
C LEU A 369 18.21 12.90 -7.44
N LEU A 370 18.48 13.00 -6.14
CA LEU A 370 19.32 14.06 -5.56
C LEU A 370 20.81 13.86 -5.89
N ASP A 371 21.25 12.61 -6.08
CA ASP A 371 22.63 12.27 -6.47
C ASP A 371 22.87 12.47 -7.98
N LYS A 372 22.79 13.74 -8.42
CA LYS A 372 22.99 14.12 -9.84
C LYS A 372 24.35 13.76 -10.44
N ASN A 373 25.34 13.33 -9.64
CA ASN A 373 26.73 13.13 -10.10
C ASN A 373 27.29 11.72 -9.81
N GLY A 374 26.49 10.79 -9.28
CA GLY A 374 26.95 9.46 -8.89
C GLY A 374 27.94 9.49 -7.72
N ASN A 375 27.92 10.55 -6.92
CA ASN A 375 28.67 10.69 -5.68
C ASN A 375 27.68 10.59 -4.52
N LEU A 376 27.24 9.36 -4.25
CA LEU A 376 26.28 8.88 -3.23
C LEU A 376 26.41 9.49 -1.80
N PHE A 377 27.43 10.32 -1.55
CA PHE A 377 27.83 10.78 -0.23
C PHE A 377 28.34 12.23 -0.19
N ASP A 378 27.91 13.11 -1.10
CA ASP A 378 28.08 14.55 -0.88
C ASP A 378 27.17 15.05 0.26
N ASP A 379 27.61 16.06 1.01
CA ASP A 379 26.84 16.56 2.15
C ASP A 379 25.52 17.21 1.69
N LYS A 380 25.48 17.71 0.44
CA LYS A 380 24.30 18.34 -0.16
C LYS A 380 23.13 17.36 -0.27
N THR A 381 23.35 16.15 -0.76
CA THR A 381 22.31 15.12 -0.95
C THR A 381 21.59 14.81 0.37
N PHE A 382 22.35 14.59 1.45
CA PHE A 382 21.76 14.33 2.78
C PHE A 382 21.05 15.56 3.38
N ILE A 383 21.52 16.78 3.09
CA ILE A 383 20.84 18.00 3.52
C ILE A 383 19.50 18.17 2.78
N CYS A 384 19.48 17.98 1.45
CA CYS A 384 18.25 18.00 0.66
C CYS A 384 17.26 16.92 1.13
N MET A 385 17.75 15.71 1.41
CA MET A 385 16.91 14.65 1.95
C MET A 385 16.32 15.03 3.31
N ARG A 386 17.11 15.63 4.20
CA ARG A 386 16.60 16.13 5.50
C ARG A 386 15.50 17.18 5.32
N LEU A 387 15.67 18.13 4.39
CA LEU A 387 14.63 19.11 4.05
C LEU A 387 13.35 18.41 3.56
N ALA A 388 13.47 17.41 2.68
CA ALA A 388 12.34 16.62 2.19
C ALA A 388 11.58 15.91 3.32
N ILE A 389 12.30 15.28 4.26
CA ILE A 389 11.71 14.57 5.41
C ILE A 389 10.99 15.56 6.34
N ILE A 390 11.56 16.75 6.57
CA ILE A 390 10.89 17.80 7.36
C ILE A 390 9.58 18.21 6.70
N ILE A 391 9.58 18.45 5.39
CA ILE A 391 8.36 18.77 4.63
C ILE A 391 7.35 17.64 4.78
N LEU A 392 7.74 16.37 4.57
CA LEU A 392 6.86 15.21 4.73
C LEU A 392 6.15 15.16 6.09
N PHE A 393 6.90 15.17 7.20
CA PHE A 393 6.29 14.97 8.53
C PHE A 393 5.56 16.19 9.08
N THR A 394 5.80 17.37 8.52
CA THR A 394 5.14 18.61 8.93
C THR A 394 4.06 19.09 7.95
N SER A 395 3.83 18.37 6.86
CA SER A 395 2.68 18.57 5.96
C SER A 395 1.38 18.01 6.55
N VAL A 396 0.26 18.47 6.00
CA VAL A 396 -1.06 17.84 6.17
C VAL A 396 -1.09 16.54 5.35
N GLY A 397 -1.75 15.50 5.88
CA GLY A 397 -1.80 14.17 5.25
C GLY A 397 -1.15 13.09 6.10
N ILE A 398 -1.21 11.85 5.63
CA ILE A 398 -0.60 10.68 6.29
C ILE A 398 0.80 10.47 5.69
N PRO A 399 1.89 10.50 6.48
CA PRO A 399 3.23 10.23 5.96
C PRO A 399 3.42 8.74 5.67
N PHE A 400 4.17 8.48 4.61
CA PHE A 400 4.46 7.15 4.10
C PHE A 400 5.95 7.03 3.79
N ILE A 401 6.51 5.87 4.09
CA ILE A 401 7.93 5.54 3.95
C ILE A 401 8.05 4.29 3.09
N PHE A 402 8.75 4.36 1.97
CA PHE A 402 9.07 3.18 1.17
C PHE A 402 10.32 2.49 1.72
N GLN A 403 10.30 1.15 1.75
CA GLN A 403 11.41 0.36 2.27
C GLN A 403 12.79 0.81 1.75
N GLY A 404 13.74 1.00 2.66
CA GLY A 404 15.11 1.38 2.34
C GLY A 404 15.34 2.89 2.31
N GLU A 405 14.31 3.71 2.14
CA GLU A 405 14.44 5.17 2.12
C GLU A 405 14.92 5.73 3.46
N GLU A 406 14.48 5.13 4.57
CA GLU A 406 14.83 5.54 5.93
C GLU A 406 16.30 5.30 6.28
N ILE A 407 16.94 4.35 5.60
CA ILE A 407 18.36 4.02 5.75
C ILE A 407 19.21 4.63 4.63
N GLY A 408 18.60 5.41 3.73
CA GLY A 408 19.29 6.09 2.63
C GLY A 408 19.74 5.16 1.52
N ASP A 409 18.89 4.20 1.14
CA ASP A 409 19.07 3.46 -0.12
C ASP A 409 18.86 4.42 -1.29
N ALA A 410 19.85 4.48 -2.17
CA ALA A 410 19.89 5.32 -3.36
C ALA A 410 20.21 4.50 -4.61
N ARG A 411 19.90 3.20 -4.60
CA ARG A 411 19.97 2.38 -5.81
C ARG A 411 18.93 2.88 -6.81
N GLU A 412 19.37 3.04 -8.05
CA GLU A 412 18.51 3.35 -9.19
C GLU A 412 17.43 2.29 -9.34
N TRP A 413 16.22 2.74 -9.63
CA TRP A 413 15.08 1.89 -10.00
C TRP A 413 15.34 1.06 -11.27
N GLY A 414 16.19 1.60 -12.15
CA GLY A 414 16.77 0.97 -13.34
C GLY A 414 15.90 1.06 -14.59
N ASN A 415 16.53 1.33 -15.75
CA ASN A 415 15.92 1.22 -17.08
C ASN A 415 16.11 -0.18 -17.73
N GLU A 416 16.92 -1.05 -17.14
CA GLU A 416 17.24 -2.37 -17.72
C GLU A 416 16.34 -3.46 -17.11
N ASP A 417 15.30 -3.81 -17.87
CA ASP A 417 14.37 -4.92 -17.66
C ASP A 417 13.51 -4.79 -16.38
N GLN A 418 12.28 -4.29 -16.55
CA GLN A 418 11.27 -4.30 -15.49
C GLN A 418 11.06 -5.69 -14.88
N ASN A 419 11.42 -6.76 -15.62
CA ASN A 419 11.39 -8.13 -15.16
C ASN A 419 12.63 -8.53 -14.32
N LYS A 420 13.38 -7.62 -13.69
CA LYS A 420 14.52 -7.97 -12.79
C LYS A 420 14.63 -7.08 -11.56
N LYS A 421 13.54 -6.46 -11.13
CA LYS A 421 13.56 -5.50 -10.03
C LYS A 421 13.50 -6.17 -8.66
N ILE A 422 14.67 -6.53 -8.14
CA ILE A 422 14.88 -7.13 -6.82
C ILE A 422 15.69 -6.13 -5.97
N PHE A 423 15.07 -5.56 -4.94
CA PHE A 423 15.62 -4.51 -4.09
C PHE A 423 15.70 -4.91 -2.61
N PRO A 424 16.45 -5.98 -2.26
CA PRO A 424 16.55 -6.43 -0.88
C PRO A 424 17.13 -5.34 0.00
N MET A 425 16.65 -5.27 1.24
CA MET A 425 17.04 -4.23 2.20
C MET A 425 18.56 -4.17 2.42
N GLN A 426 19.14 -2.99 2.22
CA GLN A 426 20.57 -2.73 2.40
C GLN A 426 20.92 -2.40 3.85
N TRP A 427 20.62 -3.32 4.79
CA TRP A 427 20.77 -3.10 6.25
C TRP A 427 22.15 -2.58 6.67
N ASP A 428 23.20 -2.94 5.94
CA ASP A 428 24.57 -2.53 6.19
C ASP A 428 24.80 -1.01 6.03
N LEU A 429 23.92 -0.29 5.33
CA LEU A 429 23.97 1.18 5.25
C LEU A 429 23.94 1.82 6.64
N LEU A 430 23.22 1.25 7.61
CA LEU A 430 23.17 1.77 8.98
C LEU A 430 24.50 1.70 9.74
N LYS A 431 25.51 0.99 9.20
CA LYS A 431 26.88 1.01 9.75
C LYS A 431 27.60 2.33 9.42
N ASN A 432 27.15 3.07 8.42
CA ASN A 432 27.68 4.39 8.05
C ASN A 432 27.02 5.50 8.91
N ASP A 433 27.84 6.41 9.44
CA ASP A 433 27.38 7.52 10.29
C ASP A 433 26.40 8.45 9.58
N ARG A 434 26.55 8.68 8.27
CA ARG A 434 25.64 9.54 7.49
C ARG A 434 24.24 8.92 7.37
N ASN A 435 24.16 7.66 6.96
CA ASN A 435 22.92 6.91 6.88
C ASN A 435 22.27 6.74 8.26
N ARG A 436 23.07 6.52 9.31
CA ARG A 436 22.57 6.50 10.70
C ARG A 436 22.01 7.86 11.14
N SER A 437 22.67 8.96 10.76
CA SER A 437 22.17 10.32 11.01
C SER A 437 20.86 10.59 10.27
N LEU A 438 20.73 10.12 9.03
CA LEU A 438 19.49 10.19 8.27
C LEU A 438 18.37 9.38 8.95
N PHE A 439 18.64 8.14 9.33
CA PHE A 439 17.71 7.29 10.08
C PHE A 439 17.26 7.95 11.39
N ASN A 440 18.17 8.59 12.12
CA ASN A 440 17.84 9.34 13.32
C ASN A 440 16.94 10.55 13.02
N THR A 441 17.10 11.20 11.87
CA THR A 441 16.23 12.30 11.41
C THR A 441 14.81 11.81 11.21
N TRP A 442 14.62 10.68 10.50
CA TRP A 442 13.32 10.02 10.36
C TRP A 442 12.68 9.74 11.73
N LYS A 443 13.40 9.05 12.61
CA LYS A 443 12.92 8.71 13.96
C LYS A 443 12.55 9.95 14.78
N GLN A 444 13.36 11.01 14.73
CA GLN A 444 13.08 12.25 15.46
C GLN A 444 11.83 12.96 14.94
N LEU A 445 11.59 13.01 13.63
CA LEU A 445 10.42 13.67 13.04
C LEU A 445 9.14 12.86 13.20
N ILE A 446 9.23 11.53 13.13
CA ILE A 446 8.15 10.61 13.50
C ILE A 446 7.74 10.85 14.96
N GLU A 447 8.70 10.90 15.87
CA GLU A 447 8.44 11.14 17.29
C GLU A 447 7.87 12.55 17.56
N LEU A 448 8.35 13.57 16.84
CA LEU A 448 7.74 14.90 16.89
C LEU A 448 6.28 14.85 16.47
N ARG A 449 6.00 14.25 15.31
CA ARG A 449 4.65 14.12 14.76
C ARG A 449 3.72 13.38 15.71
N LYS A 450 4.20 12.34 16.40
CA LYS A 450 3.41 11.59 17.41
C LYS A 450 3.15 12.40 18.68
N LYS A 451 4.13 13.18 19.16
CA LYS A 451 4.00 14.00 20.38
C LYS A 451 3.16 15.27 20.17
N ARG A 452 3.13 15.81 18.95
CA ARG A 452 2.46 17.07 18.62
C ARG A 452 1.20 16.81 17.80
N GLY A 453 0.07 16.80 18.49
CA GLY A 453 -1.24 16.54 17.87
C GLY A 453 -1.56 17.50 16.72
N GLU A 454 -1.09 18.75 16.80
CA GLU A 454 -1.27 19.75 15.75
C GLU A 454 -0.66 19.36 14.39
N LEU A 455 0.36 18.49 14.37
CA LEU A 455 0.97 18.00 13.13
C LEU A 455 0.06 17.01 12.39
N ARG A 456 -1.01 16.53 13.03
CA ARG A 456 -1.99 15.58 12.49
C ARG A 456 -3.34 16.25 12.16
N GLU A 457 -3.44 17.56 12.36
CA GLU A 457 -4.62 18.35 12.04
C GLU A 457 -4.52 18.96 10.64
N LYS A 458 -5.67 19.25 10.00
CA LYS A 458 -5.74 19.74 8.61
C LYS A 458 -5.50 21.25 8.46
N VAL A 459 -4.70 21.83 9.36
CA VAL A 459 -4.46 23.28 9.40
C VAL A 459 -2.97 23.56 9.23
N VAL A 460 -2.67 24.49 8.33
CA VAL A 460 -1.35 25.09 8.13
C VAL A 460 -1.54 26.58 7.84
N ASN A 461 -0.68 27.43 8.40
CA ASN A 461 -0.67 28.86 8.08
C ASN A 461 0.71 29.25 7.57
N PHE A 462 0.79 29.72 6.33
CA PHE A 462 2.00 30.29 5.75
C PHE A 462 2.15 31.73 6.26
N ILE A 463 3.29 32.02 6.89
CA ILE A 463 3.51 33.30 7.60
C ILE A 463 4.61 34.16 6.95
N HIS A 464 5.47 33.54 6.14
CA HIS A 464 6.55 34.22 5.43
C HIS A 464 6.85 33.50 4.11
N GLU A 465 6.72 34.21 3.00
CA GLU A 465 6.78 33.66 1.64
C GLU A 465 7.66 34.55 0.76
N HIS A 466 8.88 34.12 0.45
CA HIS A 466 9.79 34.89 -0.39
C HIS A 466 10.24 34.08 -1.59
N LEU A 467 9.44 34.08 -2.67
CA LEU A 467 9.69 33.33 -3.92
C LEU A 467 11.13 33.53 -4.44
N ASN A 468 11.56 34.78 -4.60
CA ASN A 468 12.89 35.10 -5.13
C ASN A 468 14.05 34.77 -4.18
N ASN A 469 13.75 34.43 -2.92
CA ASN A 469 14.75 34.02 -1.95
C ASN A 469 14.64 32.54 -1.59
N GLY A 470 13.73 31.77 -2.20
CA GLY A 470 13.56 30.35 -1.91
C GLY A 470 13.19 30.05 -0.46
N VAL A 471 12.62 31.00 0.30
CA VAL A 471 12.25 30.82 1.72
C VAL A 471 10.74 30.68 1.86
N LEU A 472 10.31 29.63 2.55
CA LEU A 472 8.94 29.41 2.98
C LEU A 472 8.92 29.08 4.47
N VAL A 473 8.08 29.81 5.22
CA VAL A 473 7.85 29.56 6.64
C VAL A 473 6.36 29.39 6.90
N TYR A 474 6.02 28.33 7.62
CA TYR A 474 4.65 28.03 8.00
C TYR A 474 4.55 27.54 9.44
N THR A 475 3.33 27.56 9.96
CA THR A 475 3.00 27.12 11.31
C THR A 475 1.94 26.03 11.27
N ARG A 476 2.05 25.08 12.20
CA ARG A 476 1.00 24.07 12.46
C ARG A 476 0.24 24.38 13.74
N SER A 477 0.79 25.23 14.60
CA SER A 477 0.13 25.84 15.75
C SER A 477 0.86 27.13 16.11
N GLN A 478 0.38 27.86 17.13
CA GLN A 478 1.10 29.03 17.65
C GLN A 478 2.44 28.68 18.32
N GLU A 479 2.73 27.39 18.52
CA GLU A 479 3.89 26.88 19.24
C GLU A 479 4.83 26.03 18.38
N LEU A 480 4.55 25.91 17.07
CA LEU A 480 5.33 25.12 16.11
C LEU A 480 5.48 25.85 14.78
N ILE A 481 6.73 26.17 14.43
CA ILE A 481 7.12 26.83 13.18
C ILE A 481 8.02 25.90 12.39
N VAL A 482 7.83 25.87 11.07
CA VAL A 482 8.71 25.19 10.13
C VAL A 482 9.31 26.23 9.19
N ILE A 483 10.64 26.26 9.12
CA ILE A 483 11.40 27.12 8.22
C ILE A 483 12.01 26.22 7.15
N THR A 484 11.78 26.54 5.89
CA THR A 484 12.35 25.82 4.74
C THR A 484 13.04 26.81 3.81
N TYR A 485 14.22 26.43 3.33
CA TYR A 485 15.00 27.20 2.39
C TYR A 485 15.53 26.29 1.29
N PHE A 486 15.36 26.67 0.02
CA PHE A 486 15.54 25.77 -1.13
C PHE A 486 16.73 26.12 -2.03
N PHE A 487 17.48 27.18 -1.74
CA PHE A 487 18.60 27.62 -2.59
C PHE A 487 19.96 27.30 -1.97
N THR A 488 20.99 27.43 -2.80
CA THR A 488 22.39 27.13 -2.46
C THR A 488 23.15 28.27 -1.78
N GLU A 489 22.64 29.50 -1.86
CA GLU A 489 23.30 30.67 -1.28
C GLU A 489 23.22 30.65 0.26
N GLU A 490 24.26 31.07 0.96
CA GLU A 490 24.14 31.27 2.42
C GLU A 490 23.52 32.63 2.72
N LYS A 491 22.54 32.67 3.63
CA LYS A 491 21.96 33.91 4.14
C LYS A 491 22.29 34.06 5.61
N SER A 492 23.03 35.12 5.94
CA SER A 492 23.34 35.50 7.33
C SER A 492 22.33 36.51 7.85
N ASP A 493 21.99 36.42 9.14
CA ASP A 493 21.09 37.34 9.83
C ASP A 493 19.74 37.56 9.09
N TYR A 494 19.21 36.51 8.46
CA TYR A 494 17.96 36.57 7.71
C TYR A 494 16.79 36.80 8.66
N GLU A 495 15.97 37.81 8.37
CA GLU A 495 14.81 38.20 9.18
C GLU A 495 13.54 37.52 8.68
N ILE A 496 12.88 36.78 9.58
CA ILE A 496 11.57 36.17 9.37
C ILE A 496 10.58 36.90 10.27
N ASN A 497 9.62 37.58 9.67
CA ASN A 497 8.61 38.36 10.38
C ASN A 497 7.34 37.52 10.63
N ASN A 498 6.38 38.08 11.38
CA ASN A 498 5.07 37.49 11.67
C ASN A 498 5.14 36.17 12.45
N ILE A 499 6.16 36.01 13.28
CA ILE A 499 6.28 34.85 14.17
C ILE A 499 5.16 34.91 15.22
N PRO A 500 4.37 33.84 15.46
CA PRO A 500 3.17 33.92 16.30
C PRO A 500 3.39 34.35 17.75
N GLN A 501 4.54 34.00 18.33
CA GLN A 501 4.85 34.22 19.74
C GLN A 501 6.30 34.67 19.92
N ASN A 502 6.51 35.68 20.76
CA ASN A 502 7.83 36.08 21.24
C ASN A 502 8.36 35.09 22.27
N GLY A 503 9.67 35.11 22.49
CA GLY A 503 10.34 34.27 23.48
C GLY A 503 11.30 33.27 22.87
N LYS A 504 11.59 32.22 23.64
CA LYS A 504 12.62 31.23 23.32
C LYS A 504 12.03 30.05 22.56
N TRP A 505 12.62 29.74 21.41
CA TRP A 505 12.28 28.63 20.55
C TRP A 505 13.46 27.66 20.46
N ILE A 506 13.19 26.37 20.35
CA ILE A 506 14.23 25.34 20.18
C ILE A 506 13.98 24.58 18.89
N ASP A 507 15.00 24.44 18.05
CA ASP A 507 14.93 23.55 16.90
C ASP A 507 14.90 22.09 17.36
N TRP A 508 13.89 21.36 16.90
CA TRP A 508 13.65 19.99 17.30
C TRP A 508 14.82 19.06 16.94
N LEU A 509 15.47 19.27 15.80
CA LEU A 509 16.54 18.40 15.31
C LEU A 509 17.89 18.77 15.93
N SER A 510 18.35 20.01 15.73
CA SER A 510 19.68 20.43 16.18
C SER A 510 19.78 20.76 17.67
N LYS A 511 18.63 20.99 18.33
CA LYS A 511 18.53 21.54 19.71
C LYS A 511 19.08 22.95 19.88
N ASN A 512 19.39 23.63 18.77
CA ASN A 512 19.79 25.03 18.82
C ASN A 512 18.64 25.91 19.32
N GLU A 513 19.01 26.95 20.07
CA GLU A 513 18.08 27.90 20.66
C GLU A 513 17.98 29.15 19.79
N TYR A 514 16.77 29.67 19.66
CA TYR A 514 16.43 30.85 18.87
C TYR A 514 15.60 31.79 19.73
N GLN A 515 15.91 33.08 19.67
CA GLN A 515 15.15 34.12 20.36
C GLN A 515 14.30 34.87 19.34
N VAL A 516 13.03 35.08 19.69
CA VAL A 516 12.07 35.86 18.89
C VAL A 516 11.65 37.08 19.69
N ASP A 517 11.92 38.25 19.12
CA ASP A 517 11.57 39.54 19.70
C ASP A 517 10.80 40.35 18.65
N ASP A 518 9.79 41.12 19.08
CA ASP A 518 8.92 41.91 18.20
C ASP A 518 8.32 41.13 17.02
N ASN A 519 7.96 39.87 17.27
CA ASN A 519 7.43 38.92 16.29
C ASN A 519 8.38 38.64 15.11
N THR A 520 9.69 38.85 15.32
CA THR A 520 10.73 38.66 14.32
C THR A 520 11.80 37.69 14.81
N LEU A 521 12.13 36.71 13.97
CA LEU A 521 13.22 35.78 14.17
C LEU A 521 14.39 36.16 13.26
N LYS A 522 15.60 36.25 13.82
CA LYS A 522 16.85 36.31 13.05
C LYS A 522 17.52 34.96 13.05
N THR A 523 17.86 34.45 11.87
CA THR A 523 18.57 33.16 11.74
C THR A 523 19.49 33.16 10.53
N ASN A 524 20.54 32.34 10.61
CA ASN A 524 21.30 31.97 9.43
C ASN A 524 20.56 30.84 8.68
N LEU A 525 20.68 30.84 7.36
CA LEU A 525 20.15 29.81 6.47
C LEU A 525 21.31 29.32 5.59
N GLY A 526 21.69 28.06 5.77
CA GLY A 526 22.66 27.38 4.91
C GLY A 526 21.99 26.79 3.67
N PRO A 527 22.74 26.19 2.73
CA PRO A 527 22.18 25.58 1.53
C PRO A 527 21.11 24.55 1.87
N TYR A 528 19.91 24.64 1.26
CA TYR A 528 18.78 23.71 1.47
C TYR A 528 18.37 23.50 2.95
N ASP A 529 18.59 24.50 3.80
CA ASP A 529 18.40 24.38 5.24
C ASP A 529 16.91 24.31 5.63
N ALA A 530 16.63 23.58 6.70
CA ALA A 530 15.30 23.52 7.30
C ALA A 530 15.36 23.29 8.79
N LYS A 531 14.41 23.92 9.50
CA LYS A 531 14.32 23.93 10.96
C LYS A 531 12.88 23.71 11.39
N VAL A 532 12.69 23.00 12.50
CA VAL A 532 11.37 22.81 13.11
C VAL A 532 11.43 23.36 14.53
N LEU A 533 10.99 24.61 14.69
CA LEU A 533 11.10 25.33 15.95
C LEU A 533 9.89 25.10 16.84
N ILE A 534 10.15 24.79 18.10
CA ILE A 534 9.14 24.56 19.14
C ILE A 534 9.30 25.61 20.25
N LEU A 535 8.21 26.32 20.55
CA LEU A 535 8.20 27.33 21.61
C LEU A 535 8.47 26.68 22.97
N GLN A 536 9.37 27.26 23.76
CA GLN A 536 9.60 26.90 25.15
C GLN A 536 8.73 27.76 26.04
N LYS A 537 7.95 27.12 26.92
CA LYS A 537 7.10 27.79 27.91
C LYS A 537 7.83 28.00 29.23
#